data_AF-A0A816GYU1-F1
#
_entry.id   AF-A0A816GYU1-F1
#
_cell.length_a   1.000
_cell.length_b   1.000
_cell.length_c   1.000
_cell.angle_alpha   90.00
_cell.angle_beta   90.00
_cell.angle_gamma   90.00
#
_symmetry.space_group_name_H-M   'P 1'
#
loop_
_entity.id
_entity.type
_entity.pdbx_description
1 polymer ?
#
loop_
_entity_poly.entity_id
_entity_poly.type
_entity_poly.pdbx_seq_one_letter_code
_entity_poly.pdbx_strand_id
1 'polypeptide(L)'
;VKVELIKQNALQLLIRCIIEIEFDPIKVKPIVLEILLALSFNNDALSTLRQNINFMLTIRNLVNSTNSNKSNLQRAAEALLWKLEKEAEAVAKLTNSKSYKYDIMISYSHSDRQLCYQIHERLIQDGFSVWIDRDNMYGTTMMAMAEAIENSEFILICMSDTYKQSVYCQSEAHYAFERRCHLIPLIMKPCYKPDGWLEIEKRNKSTLSTEYELFDGKI
;
A
#
# COMPACT_ATOMS: atom_id res chain seq x y z
N VAL A 1 -11.40 -23.48 4.53
CA VAL A 1 -12.54 -23.02 5.38
C VAL A 1 -13.33 -21.89 4.72
N LYS A 2 -12.75 -20.71 4.42
CA LYS A 2 -13.48 -19.59 3.78
C LYS A 2 -14.12 -19.93 2.43
N VAL A 3 -13.42 -20.67 1.57
CA VAL A 3 -13.94 -21.09 0.24
C VAL A 3 -15.08 -22.12 0.36
N GLU A 4 -15.03 -22.97 1.38
CA GLU A 4 -16.02 -24.04 1.59
C GLU A 4 -17.35 -23.49 2.12
N LEU A 5 -17.30 -22.48 3.00
CA LEU A 5 -18.48 -21.78 3.52
C LEU A 5 -19.28 -21.07 2.41
N ILE A 6 -18.58 -20.48 1.43
CA ILE A 6 -19.22 -19.82 0.29
C ILE A 6 -19.93 -20.85 -0.61
N LYS A 7 -19.32 -22.04 -0.80
CA LYS A 7 -19.91 -23.14 -1.60
C LYS A 7 -21.16 -23.78 -0.97
N GLN A 8 -21.34 -23.67 0.35
CA GLN A 8 -22.41 -24.35 1.09
C GLN A 8 -23.62 -23.47 1.43
N ASN A 9 -23.87 -22.39 0.68
CA ASN A 9 -25.00 -21.47 0.91
C ASN A 9 -24.97 -20.74 2.27
N ALA A 10 -23.83 -20.78 3.00
CA ALA A 10 -23.72 -20.18 4.32
C ALA A 10 -23.85 -18.64 4.28
N LEU A 11 -23.49 -18.02 3.16
CA LEU A 11 -23.60 -16.57 2.98
C LEU A 11 -25.06 -16.08 3.06
N GLN A 12 -26.00 -16.82 2.47
CA GLN A 12 -27.43 -16.47 2.53
C GLN A 12 -27.97 -16.57 3.96
N LEU A 13 -27.55 -17.59 4.71
CA LEU A 13 -27.92 -17.75 6.12
C LEU A 13 -27.36 -16.60 6.97
N LEU A 14 -26.11 -16.20 6.76
CA LEU A 14 -25.52 -15.06 7.48
C LEU A 14 -26.23 -13.74 7.16
N ILE A 15 -26.61 -13.52 5.90
CA ILE A 15 -27.42 -12.34 5.53
C ILE A 15 -28.76 -12.35 6.26
N ARG A 16 -29.42 -13.52 6.30
CA ARG A 16 -30.71 -13.72 6.98
C ARG A 16 -30.61 -13.39 8.48
N CYS A 17 -29.53 -13.81 9.15
CA CYS A 17 -29.26 -13.46 10.56
C CYS A 17 -29.21 -11.95 10.84
N ILE A 18 -28.81 -11.14 9.84
CA ILE A 18 -28.77 -9.68 9.98
C ILE A 18 -30.15 -9.06 9.72
N ILE A 19 -30.85 -9.50 8.68
CA ILE A 19 -32.13 -8.93 8.26
C ILE A 19 -33.26 -9.28 9.25
N GLU A 20 -33.32 -10.52 9.71
CA GLU A 20 -34.45 -10.99 10.49
C GLU A 20 -34.40 -10.49 11.95
N ILE A 21 -35.59 -10.25 12.49
CA ILE A 21 -35.77 -9.66 13.83
C ILE A 21 -35.63 -10.74 14.93
N GLU A 22 -35.79 -12.02 14.58
CA GLU A 22 -35.72 -13.16 15.50
C GLU A 22 -34.34 -13.38 16.12
N PHE A 23 -33.28 -12.88 15.48
CA PHE A 23 -31.91 -13.02 15.98
C PHE A 23 -31.51 -11.88 16.92
N ASP A 24 -30.92 -12.27 18.06
CA ASP A 24 -30.46 -11.34 19.10
C ASP A 24 -29.48 -10.28 18.51
N PRO A 25 -29.85 -8.99 18.54
CA PRO A 25 -29.05 -7.93 17.95
C PRO A 25 -27.73 -7.66 18.68
N ILE A 26 -27.62 -8.05 19.96
CA ILE A 26 -26.43 -7.82 20.78
C ILE A 26 -25.48 -9.01 20.72
N LYS A 27 -26.01 -10.24 20.71
CA LYS A 27 -25.19 -11.46 20.76
C LYS A 27 -24.84 -12.01 19.38
N VAL A 28 -25.80 -12.04 18.45
CA VAL A 28 -25.64 -12.74 17.16
C VAL A 28 -25.13 -11.78 16.09
N LYS A 29 -25.81 -10.64 15.93
CA LYS A 29 -25.56 -9.75 14.79
C LYS A 29 -24.12 -9.20 14.73
N PRO A 30 -23.44 -8.80 15.82
CA PRO A 30 -22.06 -8.32 15.74
C PRO A 30 -21.10 -9.39 15.20
N ILE A 31 -21.21 -10.63 15.69
CA ILE A 31 -20.37 -11.76 15.27
C ILE A 31 -20.60 -12.05 13.78
N VAL A 32 -21.87 -12.06 13.35
CA VAL A 32 -22.22 -12.28 11.94
C VAL A 32 -21.64 -11.19 11.04
N LEU A 33 -21.69 -9.91 11.45
CA LEU A 33 -21.11 -8.80 10.68
C LEU A 33 -19.59 -8.93 10.54
N GLU A 34 -18.89 -9.36 11.59
CA GLU A 34 -17.44 -9.62 11.52
C GLU A 34 -17.10 -10.77 10.57
N ILE A 35 -17.89 -11.84 10.58
CA ILE A 35 -17.73 -12.96 9.63
C ILE A 35 -17.99 -12.47 8.20
N LEU A 36 -19.05 -11.70 7.97
CA LEU A 36 -19.38 -11.13 6.66
C LEU A 36 -18.27 -10.19 6.16
N LEU A 37 -17.68 -9.38 7.05
CA LEU A 37 -16.50 -8.58 6.73
C LEU A 37 -15.33 -9.47 6.28
N ALA A 38 -15.02 -10.53 7.03
CA ALA A 38 -13.94 -11.44 6.68
C ALA A 38 -14.17 -12.20 5.37
N LEU A 39 -15.44 -12.45 4.99
CA LEU A 39 -15.85 -13.07 3.73
C LEU A 39 -15.87 -12.07 2.56
N SER A 40 -16.14 -10.80 2.81
CA SER A 40 -16.22 -9.75 1.77
C SER A 40 -14.90 -9.47 1.06
N PHE A 41 -13.78 -10.04 1.52
CA PHE A 41 -12.51 -10.03 0.80
C PHE A 41 -12.51 -10.99 -0.41
N ASN A 42 -13.54 -11.82 -0.57
CA ASN A 42 -13.81 -12.57 -1.79
C ASN A 42 -14.78 -11.80 -2.70
N ASN A 43 -14.47 -11.68 -3.99
CA ASN A 43 -15.24 -10.88 -4.95
C ASN A 43 -16.67 -11.36 -5.16
N ASP A 44 -16.92 -12.68 -5.14
CA ASP A 44 -18.26 -13.25 -5.32
C ASP A 44 -19.14 -13.01 -4.09
N ALA A 45 -18.56 -13.15 -2.89
CA ALA A 45 -19.24 -12.81 -1.65
C ALA A 45 -19.54 -11.30 -1.58
N LEU A 46 -18.58 -10.46 -1.98
CA LEU A 46 -18.75 -9.01 -2.02
C LEU A 46 -19.87 -8.58 -2.97
N SER A 47 -19.92 -9.15 -4.18
CA SER A 47 -20.96 -8.84 -5.15
C SER A 47 -22.35 -9.27 -4.67
N THR A 48 -22.44 -10.46 -4.07
CA THR A 48 -23.69 -10.99 -3.49
C THR A 48 -24.21 -10.09 -2.37
N LEU A 49 -23.33 -9.63 -1.47
CA LEU A 49 -23.71 -8.73 -0.38
C LEU A 49 -24.21 -7.38 -0.91
N ARG A 50 -23.52 -6.81 -1.89
CA ARG A 50 -23.91 -5.52 -2.52
C ARG A 50 -25.25 -5.59 -3.25
N GLN A 51 -25.58 -6.73 -3.87
CA GLN A 51 -26.83 -6.92 -4.61
C GLN A 51 -28.04 -7.14 -3.69
N ASN A 52 -27.83 -7.51 -2.43
CA ASN A 52 -28.93 -7.71 -1.49
C ASN A 52 -29.43 -6.36 -0.92
N ILE A 53 -30.51 -5.84 -1.50
CA ILE A 53 -31.08 -4.53 -1.15
C ILE A 53 -31.48 -4.45 0.32
N ASN A 54 -32.17 -5.48 0.84
CA ASN A 54 -32.64 -5.50 2.22
C ASN A 54 -31.48 -5.48 3.21
N PHE A 55 -30.46 -6.30 2.96
CA PHE A 55 -29.25 -6.31 3.75
C PHE A 55 -28.58 -4.93 3.78
N MET A 56 -28.37 -4.31 2.61
CA MET A 56 -27.75 -2.99 2.51
C MET A 56 -28.54 -1.91 3.26
N LEU A 57 -29.88 -1.92 3.18
CA LEU A 57 -30.72 -1.01 3.94
C LEU A 57 -30.59 -1.24 5.45
N THR A 58 -30.60 -2.49 5.91
CA THR A 58 -30.41 -2.83 7.32
C THR A 58 -29.06 -2.32 7.85
N ILE A 59 -27.97 -2.55 7.12
CA ILE A 59 -26.62 -2.09 7.52
C ILE A 59 -26.57 -0.56 7.62
N ARG A 60 -27.09 0.16 6.61
CA ARG A 60 -27.11 1.63 6.64
C ARG A 60 -27.92 2.17 7.82
N ASN A 61 -29.05 1.55 8.12
CA ASN A 61 -29.87 1.91 9.28
C ASN A 61 -29.14 1.65 10.60
N LEU A 62 -28.42 0.53 10.73
CA LEU A 62 -27.59 0.23 11.91
C LEU A 62 -26.50 1.28 12.12
N VAL A 63 -25.81 1.67 11.04
CA VAL A 63 -24.75 2.69 11.09
C VAL A 63 -25.30 4.07 11.48
N ASN A 64 -26.45 4.45 10.93
CA ASN A 64 -27.07 5.75 11.18
C ASN A 64 -27.85 5.84 12.50
N SER A 65 -28.00 4.73 13.23
CA SER A 65 -28.68 4.74 14.52
C SER A 65 -27.90 5.58 15.54
N THR A 66 -28.56 6.60 16.09
CA THR A 66 -27.94 7.58 17.00
C THR A 66 -27.89 7.00 18.42
N ASN A 67 -26.74 6.45 18.81
CA ASN A 67 -26.43 6.13 20.21
C ASN A 67 -25.20 6.93 20.65
N SER A 68 -25.25 7.51 21.86
CA SER A 68 -24.20 8.38 22.40
C SER A 68 -22.86 7.66 22.62
N ASN A 69 -22.89 6.32 22.70
CA ASN A 69 -21.74 5.43 22.70
C ASN A 69 -21.89 4.41 21.55
N LYS A 70 -20.92 4.36 20.63
CA LYS A 70 -20.94 3.39 19.53
C LYS A 70 -20.88 1.97 20.08
N SER A 71 -21.94 1.20 19.85
CA SER A 71 -21.99 -0.21 20.23
C SER A 71 -21.06 -1.05 19.35
N ASN A 72 -20.67 -2.24 19.82
CA ASN A 72 -19.90 -3.19 19.02
C ASN A 72 -20.62 -3.54 17.71
N LEU A 73 -21.96 -3.62 17.74
CA LEU A 73 -22.80 -3.80 16.56
C LEU A 73 -22.61 -2.68 15.53
N GLN A 74 -22.68 -1.42 15.97
CA GLN A 74 -22.52 -0.26 15.09
C GLN A 74 -21.10 -0.20 14.50
N ARG A 75 -20.08 -0.51 15.30
CA ARG A 75 -18.68 -0.57 14.83
C ARG A 75 -18.48 -1.65 13.77
N ALA A 76 -19.02 -2.85 13.98
CA ALA A 76 -18.94 -3.94 13.00
C ALA A 76 -19.71 -3.59 11.71
N ALA A 77 -20.88 -2.95 11.84
CA ALA A 77 -21.66 -2.48 10.69
C ALA A 77 -20.94 -1.37 9.91
N GLU A 78 -20.30 -0.42 10.58
CA GLU A 78 -19.50 0.65 9.97
C GLU A 78 -18.34 0.09 9.16
N ALA A 79 -17.59 -0.86 9.73
CA ALA A 79 -16.46 -1.49 9.06
C ALA A 79 -16.90 -2.23 7.79
N LEU A 80 -17.98 -3.01 7.88
CA LEU A 80 -18.54 -3.72 6.74
C LEU A 80 -19.10 -2.76 5.67
N LEU A 81 -19.82 -1.71 6.07
CA LEU A 81 -20.36 -0.71 5.14
C LEU A 81 -19.24 0.01 4.39
N TRP A 82 -18.14 0.37 5.08
CA TRP A 82 -16.97 0.97 4.45
C TRP A 82 -16.37 0.05 3.37
N LYS A 83 -16.23 -1.25 3.67
CA LYS A 83 -15.74 -2.24 2.72
C LYS A 83 -16.67 -2.40 1.51
N LEU A 84 -17.98 -2.33 1.74
CA LEU A 84 -18.99 -2.47 0.69
C LEU A 84 -19.08 -1.24 -0.21
N GLU A 85 -18.95 -0.02 0.30
CA GLU A 85 -19.24 1.19 -0.50
C GLU A 85 -18.02 2.06 -0.80
N LYS A 86 -17.06 2.14 0.12
CA LYS A 86 -16.06 3.22 0.12
C LYS A 86 -14.64 2.76 -0.21
N GLU A 87 -14.35 1.47 -0.13
CA GLU A 87 -13.00 0.95 -0.41
C GLU A 87 -12.55 1.27 -1.84
N ALA A 88 -13.41 1.00 -2.84
CA ALA A 88 -13.07 1.24 -4.24
C ALA A 88 -12.81 2.74 -4.52
N GLU A 89 -13.61 3.63 -3.93
CA GLU A 89 -13.40 5.08 -4.06
C GLU A 89 -12.17 5.57 -3.31
N ALA A 90 -11.87 5.00 -2.13
CA ALA A 90 -10.67 5.33 -1.36
C ALA A 90 -9.41 4.88 -2.09
N VAL A 91 -9.41 3.67 -2.64
CA VAL A 91 -8.35 3.15 -3.50
C VAL A 91 -8.23 4.01 -4.76
N ALA A 92 -9.33 4.33 -5.43
CA ALA A 92 -9.33 5.20 -6.61
C ALA A 92 -8.80 6.61 -6.31
N LYS A 93 -9.11 7.18 -5.13
CA LYS A 93 -8.55 8.47 -4.69
C LYS A 93 -7.06 8.40 -4.40
N LEU A 94 -6.57 7.27 -3.88
CA LEU A 94 -5.13 7.04 -3.70
C LEU A 94 -4.41 6.84 -5.04
N THR A 95 -5.06 6.20 -6.01
CA THR A 95 -4.51 5.96 -7.36
C THR A 95 -4.79 7.08 -8.35
N ASN A 96 -5.54 8.12 -7.98
CA ASN A 96 -5.72 9.34 -8.78
C ASN A 96 -4.49 10.27 -8.72
N SER A 97 -3.34 9.72 -8.34
CA SER A 97 -2.04 10.37 -8.41
C SER A 97 -1.64 10.61 -9.87
N LYS A 98 -0.81 11.62 -10.07
CA LYS A 98 -0.24 12.03 -11.37
C LYS A 98 0.09 10.81 -12.24
N SER A 99 -0.20 10.89 -13.54
CA SER A 99 0.35 9.92 -14.50
C SER A 99 1.87 10.11 -14.55
N TYR A 100 2.60 9.21 -13.91
CA TYR A 100 4.04 9.14 -13.96
C TYR A 100 4.47 8.36 -15.20
N LYS A 101 5.63 8.71 -15.77
CA LYS A 101 6.22 7.98 -16.91
C LYS A 101 6.86 6.66 -16.45
N TYR A 102 7.36 6.66 -15.21
CA TYR A 102 7.98 5.51 -14.58
C TYR A 102 7.29 5.23 -13.25
N ASP A 103 7.17 3.96 -12.91
CA ASP A 103 6.72 3.56 -11.58
C ASP A 103 7.84 3.84 -10.56
N ILE A 104 9.10 3.57 -10.96
CA ILE A 104 10.24 3.59 -10.06
C ILE A 104 11.44 4.26 -10.72
N MET A 105 12.07 5.21 -10.02
CA MET A 105 13.43 5.68 -10.32
C MET A 105 14.41 5.08 -9.30
N ILE A 106 15.56 4.59 -9.78
CA ILE A 106 16.65 4.10 -8.92
C ILE A 106 17.74 5.17 -8.83
N SER A 107 17.88 5.78 -7.66
CA SER A 107 19.01 6.66 -7.32
C SER A 107 20.08 5.83 -6.61
N TYR A 108 21.29 5.80 -7.18
CA TYR A 108 22.39 4.98 -6.69
C TYR A 108 23.76 5.63 -6.91
N SER A 109 24.77 5.15 -6.19
CA SER A 109 26.17 5.53 -6.44
C SER A 109 26.77 4.61 -7.50
N HIS A 110 27.61 5.13 -8.40
CA HIS A 110 28.30 4.30 -9.40
C HIS A 110 29.04 3.07 -8.81
N SER A 111 29.46 3.15 -7.53
CA SER A 111 30.10 2.01 -6.84
C SER A 111 29.16 0.83 -6.61
N ASP A 112 27.84 1.05 -6.59
CA ASP A 112 26.81 0.03 -6.34
C ASP A 112 26.08 -0.40 -7.63
N ARG A 113 26.61 0.00 -8.81
CA ARG A 113 25.98 -0.20 -10.13
C ARG A 113 25.54 -1.63 -10.40
N GLN A 114 26.39 -2.60 -10.10
CA GLN A 114 26.13 -4.00 -10.42
C GLN A 114 24.85 -4.51 -9.72
N LEU A 115 24.69 -4.21 -8.43
CA LEU A 115 23.52 -4.61 -7.67
C LEU A 115 22.27 -3.82 -8.09
N CYS A 116 22.41 -2.52 -8.36
CA CYS A 116 21.30 -1.69 -8.84
C CYS A 116 20.77 -2.14 -10.20
N TYR A 117 21.64 -2.62 -11.09
CA TYR A 117 21.23 -3.17 -12.38
C TYR A 117 20.48 -4.49 -12.21
N GLN A 118 20.89 -5.34 -11.27
CA GLN A 118 20.14 -6.57 -10.96
C GLN A 118 18.73 -6.25 -10.43
N ILE A 119 18.62 -5.27 -9.53
CA ILE A 119 17.33 -4.79 -9.00
C ILE A 119 16.47 -4.24 -10.14
N HIS A 120 17.04 -3.40 -11.01
CA HIS A 120 16.36 -2.88 -12.18
C HIS A 120 15.79 -4.00 -13.06
N GLU A 121 16.63 -4.95 -13.48
CA GLU A 121 16.18 -6.06 -14.34
C GLU A 121 15.07 -6.87 -13.68
N ARG A 122 15.15 -7.10 -12.37
CA ARG A 122 14.11 -7.83 -11.64
C ARG A 122 12.79 -7.05 -11.62
N LEU A 123 12.83 -5.76 -11.33
CA LEU A 123 11.63 -4.92 -11.32
C LEU A 123 10.96 -4.85 -12.70
N ILE A 124 11.76 -4.77 -13.77
CA ILE A 124 11.24 -4.83 -15.15
C ILE A 124 10.57 -6.19 -15.42
N GLN A 125 11.19 -7.29 -14.99
CA GLN A 125 10.62 -8.65 -15.13
C GLN A 125 9.30 -8.81 -14.36
N ASP A 126 9.17 -8.12 -13.21
CA ASP A 126 7.95 -8.10 -12.41
C ASP A 126 6.88 -7.13 -12.98
N GLY A 127 7.17 -6.44 -14.10
CA GLY A 127 6.21 -5.64 -14.87
C GLY A 127 6.22 -4.13 -14.59
N PHE A 128 7.18 -3.62 -13.81
CA PHE A 128 7.29 -2.19 -13.49
C PHE A 128 8.04 -1.43 -14.60
N SER A 129 7.65 -0.17 -14.84
CA SER A 129 8.42 0.80 -15.62
C SER A 129 9.49 1.44 -14.73
N VAL A 130 10.77 1.16 -15.01
CA VAL A 130 11.88 1.60 -14.15
C VAL A 130 12.83 2.53 -14.91
N TRP A 131 13.19 3.64 -14.28
CA TRP A 131 14.26 4.52 -14.72
C TRP A 131 15.52 4.29 -13.88
N ILE A 132 16.66 4.14 -14.54
CA ILE A 132 17.98 4.10 -13.90
C ILE A 132 18.99 4.78 -14.81
N ASP A 133 19.88 5.58 -14.22
CA ASP A 133 20.98 6.17 -14.96
C ASP A 133 22.02 5.10 -15.34
N ARG A 134 22.11 4.76 -16.64
CA ARG A 134 23.09 3.79 -17.16
C ARG A 134 24.28 4.48 -17.80
N ASP A 135 25.15 5.07 -16.98
CA ASP A 135 26.55 5.48 -17.27
C ASP A 135 26.84 6.14 -18.64
N ASN A 136 25.87 6.82 -19.26
CA ASN A 136 26.11 7.64 -20.45
C ASN A 136 26.11 9.13 -20.09
N MET A 137 26.66 9.46 -18.91
CA MET A 137 26.60 10.80 -18.31
C MET A 137 27.92 11.57 -18.39
N TYR A 138 28.58 11.59 -19.56
CA TYR A 138 29.47 12.71 -19.88
C TYR A 138 28.68 14.00 -20.21
N GLY A 139 27.33 13.97 -20.24
CA GLY A 139 26.52 15.11 -20.65
C GLY A 139 25.07 15.19 -20.13
N THR A 140 24.58 14.24 -19.33
CA THR A 140 23.22 14.33 -18.77
C THR A 140 23.22 15.33 -17.62
N THR A 141 22.67 16.50 -17.92
CA THR A 141 22.59 17.66 -17.03
C THR A 141 21.69 17.34 -15.83
N MET A 142 21.88 18.00 -14.68
CA MET A 142 20.98 17.96 -13.51
C MET A 142 19.48 17.97 -13.87
N MET A 143 19.13 18.57 -15.02
CA MET A 143 17.79 18.57 -15.62
C MET A 143 17.21 17.17 -15.89
N ALA A 144 17.98 16.23 -16.43
CA ALA A 144 17.48 14.88 -16.72
C ALA A 144 17.15 14.10 -15.43
N MET A 145 17.94 14.35 -14.38
CA MET A 145 17.71 13.81 -13.05
C MET A 145 16.44 14.39 -12.41
N ALA A 146 16.26 15.71 -12.51
CA ALA A 146 15.06 16.38 -12.05
C ALA A 146 13.82 15.88 -12.80
N GLU A 147 13.91 15.72 -14.13
CA GLU A 147 12.84 15.16 -14.95
C GLU A 147 12.50 13.73 -14.53
N ALA A 148 13.50 12.88 -14.26
CA ALA A 148 13.28 11.53 -13.77
C ALA A 148 12.57 11.51 -12.40
N ILE A 149 12.98 12.38 -11.47
CA ILE A 149 12.36 12.50 -10.14
C ILE A 149 10.90 12.97 -10.25
N GLU A 150 10.61 13.92 -11.15
CA GLU A 150 9.25 14.44 -11.32
C GLU A 150 8.30 13.49 -12.05
N ASN A 151 8.84 12.62 -12.91
CA ASN A 151 8.08 11.68 -13.72
C ASN A 151 8.11 10.24 -13.17
N SER A 152 8.54 10.05 -11.92
CA SER A 152 8.53 8.75 -11.24
C SER A 152 7.62 8.75 -10.03
N GLU A 153 6.84 7.69 -9.84
CA GLU A 153 5.96 7.57 -8.68
C GLU A 153 6.75 7.33 -7.38
N PHE A 154 7.71 6.41 -7.44
CA PHE A 154 8.58 6.02 -6.34
C PHE A 154 10.04 6.28 -6.68
N ILE A 155 10.82 6.69 -5.68
CA ILE A 155 12.28 6.85 -5.79
C ILE A 155 12.94 5.87 -4.82
N LEU A 156 13.67 4.89 -5.36
CA LEU A 156 14.52 3.98 -4.59
C LEU A 156 15.85 4.68 -4.28
N ILE A 157 16.11 4.90 -3.00
CA ILE A 157 17.37 5.46 -2.50
C ILE A 157 18.30 4.31 -2.10
N CYS A 158 19.28 3.98 -2.95
CA CYS A 158 20.23 2.89 -2.71
C CYS A 158 21.36 3.35 -1.78
N MET A 159 21.11 3.21 -0.48
CA MET A 159 21.97 3.71 0.59
C MET A 159 23.24 2.88 0.77
N SER A 160 24.39 3.56 0.68
CA SER A 160 25.73 3.03 0.93
C SER A 160 26.66 4.16 1.39
N ASP A 161 27.86 3.82 1.86
CA ASP A 161 28.90 4.82 2.19
C ASP A 161 29.22 5.75 1.02
N THR A 162 29.30 5.17 -0.20
CA THR A 162 29.62 5.89 -1.43
C THR A 162 28.45 6.72 -1.93
N TYR A 163 27.21 6.30 -1.65
CA TYR A 163 26.03 7.13 -1.87
C TYR A 163 26.04 8.37 -0.97
N LYS A 164 26.33 8.18 0.32
CA LYS A 164 26.40 9.28 1.31
C LYS A 164 27.43 10.35 0.94
N GLN A 165 28.57 9.93 0.38
CA GLN A 165 29.69 10.81 0.03
C GLN A 165 29.50 11.51 -1.32
N SER A 166 28.54 11.10 -2.14
CA SER A 166 28.30 11.67 -3.46
C SER A 166 27.43 12.92 -3.36
N VAL A 167 27.97 14.07 -3.78
CA VAL A 167 27.25 15.36 -3.83
C VAL A 167 26.04 15.28 -4.77
N TYR A 168 26.15 14.52 -5.87
CA TYR A 168 25.06 14.30 -6.81
C TYR A 168 23.91 13.50 -6.17
N CYS A 169 24.23 12.39 -5.51
CA CYS A 169 23.24 11.57 -4.80
C CYS A 169 22.57 12.37 -3.67
N GLN A 170 23.33 13.18 -2.94
CA GLN A 170 22.78 14.07 -1.93
C GLN A 170 21.81 15.10 -2.53
N SER A 171 22.15 15.69 -3.67
CA SER A 171 21.30 16.68 -4.36
C SER A 171 20.00 16.04 -4.88
N GLU A 172 20.09 14.83 -5.43
CA GLU A 172 18.93 14.05 -5.87
C GLU A 172 17.98 13.72 -4.73
N ALA A 173 18.51 13.16 -3.65
CA ALA A 173 17.72 12.79 -2.47
C ALA A 173 17.05 14.02 -1.86
N HIS A 174 17.79 15.13 -1.76
CA HIS A 174 17.24 16.39 -1.28
C HIS A 174 16.13 16.94 -2.19
N TYR A 175 16.33 16.95 -3.51
CA TYR A 175 15.33 17.42 -4.45
C TYR A 175 14.08 16.54 -4.43
N ALA A 176 14.23 15.21 -4.43
CA ALA A 176 13.12 14.28 -4.33
C ALA A 176 12.36 14.45 -3.00
N PHE A 177 13.07 14.76 -1.91
CA PHE A 177 12.47 15.11 -0.62
C PHE A 177 11.69 16.43 -0.69
N GLU A 178 12.24 17.50 -1.26
CA GLU A 178 11.56 18.79 -1.43
C GLU A 178 10.29 18.66 -2.28
N ARG A 179 10.32 17.83 -3.32
CA ARG A 179 9.17 17.54 -4.20
C ARG A 179 8.13 16.61 -3.57
N ARG A 180 8.37 16.12 -2.35
CA ARG A 180 7.53 15.16 -1.62
C ARG A 180 7.29 13.86 -2.40
N CYS A 181 8.30 13.39 -3.13
CA CYS A 181 8.21 12.11 -3.84
C CYS A 181 8.11 10.93 -2.86
N HIS A 182 7.61 9.78 -3.32
CA HIS A 182 7.54 8.58 -2.49
C HIS A 182 8.92 7.91 -2.41
N LEU A 183 9.73 8.31 -1.43
CA LEU A 183 11.04 7.71 -1.19
C LEU A 183 10.92 6.33 -0.54
N ILE A 184 11.68 5.37 -1.06
CA ILE A 184 11.87 4.00 -0.53
C ILE A 184 13.37 3.77 -0.29
N PRO A 185 13.83 3.71 0.96
CA PRO A 185 15.24 3.49 1.27
C PRO A 185 15.63 2.01 1.13
N LEU A 186 16.73 1.72 0.44
CA LEU A 186 17.31 0.38 0.28
C LEU A 186 18.73 0.36 0.83
N ILE A 187 19.03 -0.56 1.74
CA ILE A 187 20.38 -0.72 2.28
C ILE A 187 21.17 -1.68 1.39
N MET A 188 22.27 -1.19 0.80
CA MET A 188 23.03 -1.94 -0.22
C MET A 188 24.07 -2.89 0.36
N LYS A 189 24.41 -2.74 1.65
CA LYS A 189 25.45 -3.54 2.33
C LYS A 189 24.95 -4.07 3.66
N PRO A 190 25.24 -5.34 4.00
CA PRO A 190 24.96 -5.88 5.33
C PRO A 190 25.57 -5.00 6.43
N CYS A 191 24.82 -4.83 7.52
CA CYS A 191 25.23 -4.05 8.68
C CYS A 191 25.48 -2.55 8.44
N TYR A 192 25.20 -2.02 7.25
CA TYR A 192 25.26 -0.58 7.01
C TYR A 192 24.18 0.13 7.83
N LYS A 193 24.62 1.12 8.61
CA LYS A 193 23.75 1.99 9.38
C LYS A 193 23.84 3.38 8.74
N PRO A 194 22.78 3.82 8.04
CA PRO A 194 22.74 5.18 7.54
C PRO A 194 22.90 6.15 8.71
N ASP A 195 23.68 7.20 8.49
CA ASP A 195 24.05 8.21 9.47
C ASP A 195 24.07 9.62 8.83
N GLY A 196 23.94 10.68 9.64
CA GLY A 196 24.01 12.06 9.14
C GLY A 196 22.79 12.45 8.29
N TRP A 197 23.00 12.93 7.06
CA TRP A 197 21.88 13.39 6.21
C TRP A 197 20.94 12.25 5.78
N LEU A 198 21.45 11.02 5.68
CA LEU A 198 20.65 9.82 5.38
C LEU A 198 19.78 9.36 6.57
N GLU A 199 20.10 9.75 7.82
CA GLU A 199 19.26 9.47 9.00
C GLU A 199 18.01 10.36 9.05
N ILE A 200 18.12 11.60 8.58
CA ILE A 200 17.05 12.59 8.63
C ILE A 200 15.93 12.18 7.66
N GLU A 201 16.30 11.64 6.49
CA GLU A 201 15.34 11.13 5.50
C GLU A 201 14.65 9.83 5.96
N LYS A 202 15.29 9.02 6.81
CA LYS A 202 14.67 7.83 7.42
C LYS A 202 13.56 8.16 8.43
N ARG A 203 13.65 9.29 9.15
CA ARG A 203 12.80 9.57 10.31
C ARG A 203 11.46 10.25 9.95
N ASN A 204 11.30 10.76 8.73
CA ASN A 204 10.12 11.54 8.32
C ASN A 204 8.95 10.74 7.70
N LYS A 205 8.93 9.41 7.84
CA LYS A 205 7.72 8.59 7.63
C LYS A 205 7.43 7.72 8.85
N SER A 206 6.41 8.10 9.62
CA SER A 206 5.65 7.17 10.44
C SER A 206 4.89 6.20 9.51
N THR A 207 4.97 4.90 9.81
CA THR A 207 4.32 3.74 9.14
C THR A 207 5.24 2.97 8.20
N LEU A 208 6.03 2.05 8.78
CA LEU A 208 5.97 0.60 8.54
C LEU A 208 7.08 -0.03 9.41
N SER A 209 6.75 -0.24 10.68
CA SER A 209 7.40 -1.27 11.49
C SER A 209 6.92 -2.62 10.95
N THR A 210 7.67 -3.20 10.03
CA THR A 210 7.59 -4.62 9.72
C THR A 210 9.02 -5.09 9.51
N GLU A 211 9.32 -6.21 10.14
CA GLU A 211 10.61 -6.87 10.19
C GLU A 211 11.28 -6.86 8.80
N TYR A 212 12.50 -6.32 8.74
CA TYR A 212 13.30 -6.37 7.53
C TYR A 212 13.78 -7.82 7.38
N GLU A 213 13.16 -8.57 6.47
CA GLU A 213 13.84 -9.70 5.86
C GLU A 213 15.09 -9.14 5.17
N LEU A 214 16.25 -9.49 5.72
CA LEU A 214 17.52 -9.36 5.04
C LEU A 214 17.36 -10.03 3.67
N PHE A 215 17.49 -9.27 2.58
CA PHE A 215 17.79 -9.85 1.28
C PHE A 215 19.17 -10.51 1.41
N ASP A 216 19.18 -11.77 1.85
CA ASP A 216 20.37 -12.61 1.91
C ASP A 216 20.68 -13.01 0.47
N GLY A 217 21.61 -12.28 -0.16
CA GLY A 217 21.91 -12.28 -1.59
C GLY A 217 22.42 -13.61 -2.15
N LYS A 218 21.59 -14.65 -2.09
CA LYS A 218 21.77 -15.92 -2.81
C LYS A 218 20.83 -15.93 -4.00
N ILE A 219 21.37 -15.51 -5.14
CA ILE A 219 20.91 -15.94 -6.46
C ILE A 219 21.53 -17.31 -6.73
#